data_AF-X1KLH3-F1
#
_entry.id   AF-X1KLH3-F1
#
_cell.length_a   1.000
_cell.length_b   1.000
_cell.length_c   1.000
_cell.angle_alpha   90.00
_cell.angle_beta   90.00
_cell.angle_gamma   90.00
#
_symmetry.space_group_name_H-M   'P 1'
#
loop_
_entity.id
_entity.type
_entity.pdbx_description
1 polymer ?
#
loop_
_entity_poly.entity_id
_entity_poly.type
_entity_poly.pdbx_seq_one_letter_code
_entity_poly.pdbx_strand_id
1 'polypeptide(L)'
;MTIERLVERKKWRFRQVPLGDLDCPGSLEIIVSFDVIKQARVTSVNLTAPGLQHFELVEMDVDAGTEVILEPYFLAEEGMVADARTFDDPIAWVAAGRRVAIRSPKDISCVASGLVRAGMNIWELTG
;
A
#
# COMPACT_ATOMS: atom_id res chain seq x y z
N MET A 1 10.61 -17.29 3.82
CA MET A 1 9.60 -17.38 4.89
C MET A 1 9.62 -16.04 5.62
N THR A 2 8.66 -15.16 5.36
CA THR A 2 8.67 -13.78 5.90
C THR A 2 8.03 -13.81 7.29
N ILE A 3 8.80 -13.42 8.30
CA ILE A 3 8.34 -13.41 9.70
C ILE A 3 7.39 -12.22 9.87
N GLU A 4 6.08 -12.48 10.02
CA GLU A 4 5.12 -11.45 10.42
C GLU A 4 5.46 -11.00 11.85
N ARG A 5 5.87 -9.74 12.03
CA ARG A 5 6.09 -9.15 13.37
C ARG A 5 4.76 -8.64 13.92
N LEU A 6 4.16 -9.40 14.83
CA LEU A 6 2.92 -9.03 15.50
C LEU A 6 3.21 -8.20 16.76
N VAL A 7 2.78 -6.94 16.77
CA VAL A 7 2.79 -6.09 17.97
C VAL A 7 1.35 -5.70 18.27
N GLU A 8 0.85 -6.05 19.46
CA GLU A 8 -0.49 -5.69 19.90
C GLU A 8 -0.46 -4.46 20.81
N ARG A 9 -1.39 -3.53 20.59
CA ARG A 9 -1.61 -2.36 21.46
C ARG A 9 -3.12 -2.14 21.63
N LYS A 10 -3.63 -2.35 22.85
CA LYS A 10 -5.06 -2.27 23.17
C LYS A 10 -5.88 -3.20 22.24
N LYS A 11 -6.91 -2.67 21.56
CA LYS A 11 -7.75 -3.38 20.59
C LYS A 11 -7.18 -3.35 19.17
N TRP A 12 -5.88 -3.18 18.99
CA TRP A 12 -5.27 -3.07 17.65
C TRP A 12 -4.06 -3.98 17.53
N ARG A 13 -3.98 -4.71 16.43
CA ARG A 13 -2.86 -5.56 16.05
C ARG A 13 -2.13 -4.94 14.88
N PHE A 14 -0.83 -4.80 15.00
CA PHE A 14 0.02 -4.40 13.89
C PHE A 14 0.29 -5.58 12.97
N ARG A 15 0.12 -5.35 11.67
CA ARG A 15 0.45 -6.28 10.60
C ARG A 15 1.30 -5.59 9.56
N GLN A 16 2.40 -6.23 9.20
CA GLN A 16 3.23 -5.82 8.07
C GLN A 16 2.79 -6.63 6.86
N VAL A 17 2.29 -5.94 5.84
CA VAL A 17 2.12 -6.51 4.51
C VAL A 17 3.51 -6.50 3.87
N PRO A 18 4.13 -7.68 3.68
CA PRO A 18 5.52 -7.77 3.28
C PRO A 18 5.74 -7.18 1.89
N LEU A 19 6.95 -6.67 1.66
CA LEU A 19 7.39 -6.21 0.35
C LEU A 19 7.33 -7.40 -0.64
N GLY A 20 6.47 -7.29 -1.65
CA GLY A 20 6.51 -8.18 -2.81
C GLY A 20 7.50 -7.65 -3.86
N ASP A 21 8.05 -8.55 -4.67
CA ASP A 21 8.76 -8.17 -5.90
C ASP A 21 7.73 -8.18 -7.04
N LEU A 22 7.64 -7.07 -7.79
CA LEU A 22 6.88 -6.98 -9.03
C LEU A 22 7.80 -6.50 -10.15
N ASP A 23 7.72 -7.16 -11.31
CA ASP A 23 8.29 -6.59 -12.54
C ASP A 23 7.34 -5.49 -13.01
N CYS A 24 7.82 -4.26 -12.99
CA CYS A 24 7.29 -3.10 -13.72
C CYS A 24 5.77 -3.04 -13.88
N PRO A 25 5.04 -2.46 -12.90
CA PRO A 25 3.58 -2.39 -12.98
C PRO A 25 3.12 -1.61 -14.21
N GLY A 26 2.19 -2.19 -14.95
CA GLY A 26 1.44 -1.52 -16.00
C GLY A 26 0.50 -0.45 -15.44
N SER A 27 -0.13 0.30 -16.35
CA SER A 27 -1.15 1.28 -15.98
C SER A 27 -2.32 0.60 -15.27
N LEU A 28 -2.73 1.18 -14.14
CA LEU A 28 -3.79 0.71 -13.24
C LEU A 28 -3.50 -0.66 -12.60
N GLU A 29 -2.25 -1.13 -12.66
CA GLU A 29 -1.88 -2.38 -12.02
C GLU A 29 -1.79 -2.23 -10.50
N ILE A 30 -2.31 -3.23 -9.79
CA ILE A 30 -2.22 -3.36 -8.35
C ILE A 30 -0.86 -3.93 -7.98
N ILE A 31 -0.05 -3.15 -7.29
CA ILE A 31 1.31 -3.52 -6.90
C ILE A 31 1.31 -4.38 -5.63
N VAL A 32 0.49 -3.99 -4.65
CA VAL A 32 0.26 -4.75 -3.42
C VAL A 32 -1.15 -4.49 -2.93
N SER A 33 -1.77 -5.49 -2.32
CA SER A 33 -3.10 -5.38 -1.75
C SER A 33 -3.22 -6.12 -0.42
N PHE A 34 -4.24 -5.73 0.34
CA PHE A 34 -4.55 -6.30 1.63
C PHE A 34 -6.05 -6.33 1.86
N ASP A 35 -6.59 -7.52 2.15
CA ASP A 35 -8.00 -7.70 2.49
C ASP A 35 -8.24 -7.37 3.96
N VAL A 36 -9.11 -6.40 4.19
CA VAL A 36 -9.45 -5.85 5.51
C VAL A 36 -10.67 -6.59 6.05
N ILE A 37 -10.42 -7.60 6.89
CA ILE A 37 -11.49 -8.39 7.52
C ILE A 37 -12.21 -7.57 8.61
N LYS A 38 -11.46 -6.72 9.32
CA LYS A 38 -11.95 -5.82 10.37
C LYS A 38 -11.35 -4.45 10.14
N GLN A 39 -12.04 -3.40 10.60
CA GLN A 39 -11.60 -2.01 10.44
C GLN A 39 -10.08 -1.87 10.63
N ALA A 40 -9.43 -1.23 9.67
CA ALA A 40 -7.99 -1.07 9.63
C ALA A 40 -7.61 0.39 9.45
N ARG A 41 -6.38 0.71 9.87
CA ARG A 41 -5.72 1.97 9.54
C ARG A 41 -4.37 1.69 8.89
N VAL A 42 -4.17 2.28 7.72
CA VAL A 42 -2.86 2.26 7.04
C VAL A 42 -2.01 3.35 7.67
N THR A 43 -0.80 3.00 8.11
CA THR A 43 0.08 3.94 8.83
C THR A 43 1.38 4.21 8.10
N SER A 44 1.83 3.29 7.26
CA SER A 44 2.87 3.61 6.30
C SER A 44 2.74 2.76 5.04
N VAL A 45 3.18 3.35 3.94
CA VAL A 45 3.45 2.67 2.68
C VAL A 45 4.97 2.65 2.52
N ASN A 46 5.51 1.51 2.10
CA ASN A 46 6.92 1.33 1.79
C ASN A 46 7.00 0.99 0.31
N LEU A 47 7.58 1.88 -0.48
CA LEU A 47 7.71 1.70 -1.93
C LEU A 47 9.17 1.91 -2.34
N THR A 48 9.74 0.95 -3.06
CA THR A 48 11.05 1.07 -3.71
C THR A 48 10.84 0.91 -5.20
N ALA A 49 10.92 2.01 -5.95
CA ALA A 49 10.64 2.02 -7.37
C ALA A 49 11.38 3.18 -8.04
N PRO A 50 12.58 2.94 -8.59
CA PRO A 50 13.21 3.90 -9.50
C PRO A 50 12.25 4.16 -10.66
N GLY A 51 11.93 5.43 -10.92
CA GLY A 51 11.00 5.85 -11.97
C GLY A 51 9.51 6.01 -11.57
N LEU A 52 9.06 5.53 -10.40
CA LEU A 52 7.67 5.71 -9.98
C LEU A 52 7.52 6.99 -9.15
N GLN A 53 7.08 8.09 -9.76
CA GLN A 53 6.81 9.36 -9.05
C GLN A 53 5.38 9.49 -8.54
N HIS A 54 4.44 8.68 -9.01
CA HIS A 54 3.03 8.80 -8.67
C HIS A 54 2.44 7.42 -8.39
N PHE A 55 1.85 7.24 -7.21
CA PHE A 55 1.05 6.06 -6.88
C PHE A 55 -0.24 6.49 -6.18
N GLU A 56 -1.23 5.61 -6.19
CA GLU A 56 -2.51 5.83 -5.53
C GLU A 56 -2.72 4.77 -4.46
N LEU A 57 -3.18 5.21 -3.28
CA LEU A 57 -3.81 4.29 -2.33
C LEU A 57 -5.30 4.24 -2.68
N VAL A 58 -5.79 3.03 -2.91
CA VAL A 58 -7.18 2.79 -3.33
C VAL A 58 -7.87 1.84 -2.38
N GLU A 59 -9.17 2.05 -2.17
CA GLU A 59 -10.07 1.13 -1.49
C GLU A 59 -10.96 0.48 -2.53
N MET A 60 -10.96 -0.85 -2.57
CA MET A 60 -11.77 -1.64 -3.48
C MET A 60 -12.80 -2.42 -2.67
N ASP A 61 -14.06 -2.37 -3.12
CA ASP A 61 -15.05 -3.34 -2.70
C ASP A 61 -14.71 -4.70 -3.30
N VAL A 62 -14.45 -5.70 -2.46
CA VAL A 62 -14.10 -7.06 -2.91
C VAL A 62 -15.27 -7.69 -3.67
N ASP A 63 -16.51 -7.31 -3.34
CA ASP A 63 -17.73 -7.93 -3.87
C ASP A 63 -18.45 -7.04 -4.89
N ALA A 64 -18.36 -5.70 -4.76
CA ALA A 64 -19.12 -4.77 -5.60
C ALA A 64 -18.36 -4.20 -6.81
N GLY A 65 -17.07 -4.55 -6.99
CA GLY A 65 -16.25 -4.05 -8.11
C GLY A 65 -16.12 -2.51 -8.16
N THR A 66 -16.40 -1.84 -7.05
CA THR A 66 -16.34 -0.39 -6.92
C THR A 66 -15.00 -0.02 -6.29
N GLU A 67 -14.29 0.89 -6.92
CA GLU A 67 -12.99 1.38 -6.46
C GLU A 67 -13.08 2.87 -6.11
N VAL A 68 -12.53 3.24 -4.96
CA VAL A 68 -12.44 4.61 -4.48
C VAL A 68 -10.96 4.93 -4.28
N ILE A 69 -10.49 5.99 -4.93
CA ILE A 69 -9.15 6.53 -4.68
C ILE A 69 -9.20 7.19 -3.30
N LEU A 70 -8.42 6.65 -2.36
CA LEU A 70 -8.32 7.21 -1.01
C LEU A 70 -7.43 8.46 -1.03
N GLU A 71 -6.22 8.33 -1.58
CA GLU A 71 -5.26 9.43 -1.66
C GLU A 71 -4.26 9.22 -2.84
N PRO A 72 -4.00 10.26 -3.66
CA PRO A 72 -2.92 10.28 -4.63
C PRO A 72 -1.61 10.77 -4.00
N TYR A 73 -0.50 10.07 -4.26
CA TYR A 73 0.82 10.39 -3.69
C TYR A 73 1.85 10.72 -4.76
N PHE A 74 2.48 11.88 -4.63
CA PHE A 74 3.56 12.35 -5.50
C PHE A 74 4.90 12.29 -4.75
N LEU A 75 5.89 11.63 -5.35
CA LEU A 75 7.27 11.64 -4.86
C LEU A 75 8.01 12.84 -5.42
N ALA A 76 8.92 13.40 -4.62
CA ALA A 76 9.67 14.59 -5.02
C ALA A 76 10.62 14.31 -6.19
N GLU A 77 11.17 13.10 -6.29
CA GLU A 77 12.08 12.69 -7.36
C GLU A 77 11.85 11.21 -7.77
N GLU A 78 12.22 10.86 -9.01
CA GLU A 78 12.21 9.47 -9.48
C GLU A 78 13.20 8.62 -8.65
N GLY A 79 12.77 7.46 -8.17
CA GLY A 79 13.62 6.57 -7.38
C GLY A 79 13.82 6.95 -5.92
N MET A 80 13.05 7.91 -5.43
CA MET A 80 12.84 8.00 -4.00
C MET A 80 12.12 6.74 -3.49
N VAL A 81 12.68 6.17 -2.42
CA VAL A 81 11.93 5.22 -1.60
C VAL A 81 10.85 6.03 -0.90
N ALA A 82 9.58 5.79 -1.23
CA ALA A 82 8.47 6.31 -0.46
C ALA A 82 8.43 5.48 0.84
N ASP A 83 9.32 5.80 1.75
CA ASP A 83 9.22 5.37 3.13
C ASP A 83 8.42 6.45 3.83
N ALA A 84 7.11 6.31 3.77
CA ALA A 84 6.14 7.21 4.41
C ALA A 84 6.18 7.07 5.95
N ARG A 85 7.37 6.93 6.55
CA ARG A 85 7.66 6.97 7.99
C ARG A 85 7.25 8.31 8.64
N THR A 86 6.83 9.29 7.84
CA THR A 86 6.59 10.69 8.22
C THR A 86 5.18 11.01 8.73
N PHE A 87 4.26 10.04 8.78
CA PHE A 87 2.88 10.32 9.18
C PHE A 87 2.60 9.84 10.61
N ASP A 88 2.47 10.80 11.54
CA ASP A 88 2.03 10.53 12.92
C ASP A 88 0.54 10.12 12.98
N ASP A 89 -0.22 10.50 11.94
CA ASP A 89 -1.64 10.16 11.71
C ASP A 89 -1.81 9.02 10.69
N PRO A 90 -2.91 8.26 10.74
CA PRO A 90 -3.17 7.22 9.75
C PRO A 90 -3.37 7.83 8.36
N ILE A 91 -2.64 7.28 7.38
CA ILE A 91 -2.76 7.59 5.96
C ILE A 91 -4.21 7.43 5.49
N ALA A 92 -4.85 6.32 5.88
CA ALA A 92 -6.24 6.06 5.55
C ALA A 92 -6.90 5.16 6.60
N TRP A 93 -8.20 5.36 6.77
CA TRP A 93 -9.08 4.45 7.48
C TRP A 93 -9.82 3.59 6.48
N VAL A 94 -9.79 2.27 6.67
CA VAL A 94 -10.40 1.31 5.76
C VAL A 94 -11.44 0.51 6.53
N ALA A 95 -12.65 0.45 5.99
CA ALA A 95 -13.75 -0.29 6.60
C ALA A 95 -13.55 -1.81 6.48
N ALA A 96 -14.27 -2.58 7.31
CA ALA A 96 -14.31 -4.03 7.19
C ALA A 96 -14.97 -4.46 5.87
N GLY A 97 -14.51 -5.57 5.29
CA GLY A 97 -15.02 -6.10 4.01
C GLY A 97 -14.43 -5.42 2.77
N ARG A 98 -13.43 -4.58 2.95
CA ARG A 98 -12.78 -3.83 1.86
C ARG A 98 -11.40 -4.38 1.59
N ARG A 99 -10.88 -4.11 0.39
CA ARG A 99 -9.47 -4.31 0.05
C ARG A 99 -8.81 -2.96 -0.05
N VAL A 100 -7.69 -2.79 0.61
CA VAL A 100 -6.82 -1.63 0.36
C VAL A 100 -5.69 -2.07 -0.57
N ALA A 101 -5.37 -1.25 -1.56
CA ALA A 101 -4.35 -1.55 -2.54
C ALA A 101 -3.53 -0.32 -2.91
N ILE A 102 -2.30 -0.58 -3.35
CA ILE A 102 -1.45 0.42 -3.98
C ILE A 102 -1.51 0.18 -5.48
N ARG A 103 -1.85 1.23 -6.23
CA ARG A 103 -2.00 1.19 -7.68
C ARG A 103 -1.03 2.15 -8.35
N SER A 104 -0.49 1.74 -9.50
CA SER A 104 0.19 2.66 -10.41
C SER A 104 -0.80 3.27 -11.39
N PRO A 105 -1.12 4.58 -11.35
CA PRO A 105 -2.04 5.19 -12.31
C PRO A 105 -1.45 5.43 -13.70
N LYS A 106 -0.15 5.13 -13.88
CA LYS A 106 0.56 5.32 -15.15
C LYS A 106 1.36 4.08 -15.49
N ASP A 107 1.48 3.81 -16.78
CA ASP A 107 2.47 2.86 -17.27
C ASP A 107 3.85 3.47 -17.06
N ILE A 108 4.63 2.91 -16.14
CA ILE A 108 5.99 3.38 -15.87
C ILE A 108 7.02 2.81 -16.85
N SER A 109 6.58 2.06 -17.89
CA SER A 109 7.36 1.49 -18.99
C SER A 109 8.86 1.49 -18.70
N CYS A 110 9.31 0.48 -17.98
CA CYS A 110 10.67 0.38 -17.44
C CYS A 110 11.73 0.39 -18.56
N VAL A 111 12.19 1.58 -18.95
CA VAL A 111 13.32 1.70 -19.86
C VAL A 111 14.63 1.95 -19.08
N ALA A 112 14.59 2.26 -17.78
CA ALA A 112 15.82 2.56 -17.03
C ALA A 112 15.87 2.14 -15.54
N SER A 113 14.82 1.58 -14.94
CA SER A 113 14.59 1.86 -13.52
C SER A 113 14.30 0.67 -12.57
N GLY A 114 14.41 -0.58 -13.02
CA GLY A 114 14.52 -1.75 -12.11
C GLY A 114 13.23 -2.22 -11.42
N LEU A 115 13.38 -3.22 -10.54
CA LEU A 115 12.29 -3.92 -9.83
C LEU A 115 11.53 -2.99 -8.87
N VAL A 116 10.20 -3.06 -8.90
CA VAL A 116 9.32 -2.37 -7.95
C VAL A 116 9.05 -3.26 -6.74
N ARG A 117 9.26 -2.73 -5.54
CA ARG A 117 8.85 -3.37 -4.29
C ARG A 117 7.86 -2.51 -3.55
N ALA A 118 6.73 -3.07 -3.14
CA ALA A 118 5.73 -2.35 -2.35
C ALA A 118 5.24 -3.18 -1.18
N GLY A 119 4.98 -2.51 -0.06
CA GLY A 119 4.52 -3.10 1.19
C GLY A 119 3.83 -2.05 2.06
N MET A 120 3.10 -2.50 3.07
CA MET A 120 2.28 -1.63 3.92
C MET A 120 2.39 -2.01 5.38
N ASN A 121 2.28 -1.01 6.26
CA ASN A 121 2.18 -1.19 7.69
C ASN A 121 0.77 -0.81 8.14
N ILE A 122 0.01 -1.81 8.59
CA ILE A 122 -1.42 -1.70 8.87
C ILE A 122 -1.68 -2.04 10.34
N TRP A 123 -2.52 -1.26 11.01
CA TRP A 123 -3.11 -1.69 12.27
C TRP A 123 -4.54 -2.16 12.03
N GLU A 124 -4.85 -3.37 12.47
CA GLU A 124 -6.18 -3.99 12.36
C GLU A 124 -6.85 -4.03 13.73
N LEU A 125 -8.15 -3.76 13.80
CA LEU A 125 -8.90 -3.85 15.04
C LEU A 125 -9.00 -5.32 15.50
N THR A 126 -8.62 -5.59 16.75
CA THR A 126 -8.84 -6.87 17.44
C THR A 126 -10.19 -6.84 18.18
N GLY A 127 -10.87 -7.98 18.23
CA GLY A 127 -12.21 -8.12 18.83
C GLY A 127 -13.28 -8.43 17.81
#